data_AF-A0A0V1M988-F1
#
_entry.id   AF-A0A0V1M988-F1
#
_cell.length_a   1.000
_cell.length_b   1.000
_cell.length_c   1.000
_cell.angle_alpha   90.00
_cell.angle_beta   90.00
_cell.angle_gamma   90.00
#
_symmetry.space_group_name_H-M   'P 1'
#
loop_
_entity.id
_entity.type
_entity.pdbx_description
1 polymer ?
#
loop_
_entity_poly.entity_id
_entity_poly.type
_entity_poly.pdbx_seq_one_letter_code
_entity_poly.pdbx_strand_id
1 'polypeptide(L)'
;MFAEFLVRKGIRHEQTIPETPQQNGVAERMNRTLVEKARTMLIDANLSPDLWAEAVGTANYLRNRCPTKALRKVTPGETWSGRKPNLTDLKVFGCLAMVHVPVDDVLLACVD
;
A
#
# COMPACT_ATOMS: atom_id res chain seq x y z
N MET A 1 -26.29 -9.38 -0.32
CA MET A 1 -25.13 -9.22 0.61
C MET A 1 -24.14 -8.12 0.17
N PHE A 2 -23.40 -8.21 -0.95
CA PHE A 2 -22.46 -7.14 -1.36
C PHE A 2 -23.14 -5.98 -2.11
N ALA A 3 -24.03 -6.26 -3.07
CA ALA A 3 -24.75 -5.22 -3.81
C ALA A 3 -25.58 -4.30 -2.89
N GLU A 4 -26.28 -4.88 -1.91
CA GLU A 4 -27.04 -4.13 -0.90
C GLU A 4 -26.14 -3.26 -0.03
N PHE A 5 -24.95 -3.76 0.33
CA PHE A 5 -23.96 -2.97 1.07
C PHE A 5 -23.53 -1.73 0.28
N LEU A 6 -23.25 -1.89 -1.01
CA LEU A 6 -22.85 -0.76 -1.88
C LEU A 6 -23.97 0.26 -2.00
N VAL A 7 -25.21 -0.19 -2.24
CA VAL A 7 -26.39 0.69 -2.28
C VAL A 7 -26.57 1.44 -0.95
N ARG A 8 -26.46 0.74 0.19
CA ARG A 8 -26.57 1.36 1.52
C ARG A 8 -25.46 2.38 1.79
N LYS A 9 -24.29 2.22 1.18
CA LYS A 9 -23.16 3.17 1.27
C LYS A 9 -23.20 4.27 0.21
N GLY A 10 -24.22 4.28 -0.67
CA GLY A 10 -24.32 5.24 -1.77
C GLY A 10 -23.29 5.02 -2.87
N ILE A 11 -22.73 3.82 -2.99
CA ILE A 11 -21.70 3.47 -3.97
C ILE A 11 -22.38 2.85 -5.20
N ARG A 12 -22.17 3.47 -6.37
CA ARG A 12 -22.56 2.89 -7.66
C ARG A 12 -21.54 1.83 -8.07
N HIS A 13 -21.99 0.60 -8.28
CA HIS A 13 -21.14 -0.48 -8.77
C HIS A 13 -21.13 -0.48 -10.30
N GLU A 14 -19.98 -0.22 -10.90
CA GLU A 14 -19.77 -0.33 -12.34
C GLU A 14 -18.91 -1.55 -12.62
N GLN A 15 -19.39 -2.46 -13.48
CA GLN A 15 -18.70 -3.71 -13.81
C GLN A 15 -18.07 -3.60 -15.19
N THR A 16 -16.89 -4.20 -15.35
CA THR A 16 -16.25 -4.37 -16.65
C THR A 16 -16.83 -5.57 -17.38
N ILE A 17 -16.80 -5.53 -18.72
CA ILE A 17 -17.21 -6.67 -19.54
C ILE A 17 -16.22 -7.82 -19.31
N PRO A 18 -16.68 -9.07 -19.14
CA PRO A 18 -15.78 -10.23 -19.08
C PRO A 18 -14.80 -10.26 -20.26
N GLU A 19 -13.57 -10.71 -20.03
CA GLU A 19 -12.52 -10.78 -21.05
C GLU A 19 -12.13 -9.43 -21.70
N THR A 20 -12.44 -8.30 -21.04
CA THR A 20 -11.99 -6.95 -21.50
C THR A 20 -11.03 -6.27 -20.50
N PRO A 21 -9.79 -6.79 -20.34
CA PRO A 21 -8.82 -6.27 -19.37
C PRO A 21 -8.47 -4.78 -19.60
N GLN A 22 -8.64 -4.28 -20.83
CA GLN A 22 -8.40 -2.87 -21.18
C GLN A 22 -9.30 -1.92 -20.38
N GLN A 23 -10.51 -2.35 -19.97
CA GLN A 23 -11.41 -1.54 -19.14
C GLN A 23 -10.90 -1.38 -17.71
N ASN A 24 -10.06 -2.30 -17.21
CA ASN A 24 -9.50 -2.28 -15.87
C ASN A 24 -8.03 -1.82 -15.82
N GLY A 25 -7.51 -1.32 -16.95
CA GLY A 25 -6.08 -1.04 -17.11
C GLY A 25 -5.50 -0.01 -16.13
N VAL A 26 -6.32 0.84 -15.52
CA VAL A 26 -5.87 1.76 -14.45
C VAL A 26 -5.54 0.98 -13.17
N ALA A 27 -6.46 0.12 -12.72
CA ALA A 27 -6.25 -0.69 -11.52
C ALA A 27 -5.13 -1.70 -11.73
N GLU A 28 -5.09 -2.37 -12.89
CA GLU A 28 -4.05 -3.35 -13.21
C GLU A 28 -2.64 -2.72 -13.20
N ARG A 29 -2.48 -1.54 -13.83
CA ARG A 29 -1.20 -0.82 -13.80
C ARG A 29 -0.79 -0.40 -12.40
N MET A 30 -1.75 0.02 -11.57
CA MET A 30 -1.45 0.38 -10.18
C MET A 30 -1.03 -0.85 -9.38
N ASN A 31 -1.76 -1.95 -9.48
CA ASN A 31 -1.44 -3.20 -8.79
C ASN A 31 -0.05 -3.70 -9.17
N ARG A 32 0.28 -3.71 -10.47
CA ARG A 32 1.63 -4.07 -10.93
C ARG A 32 2.69 -3.15 -10.32
N THR A 33 2.47 -1.84 -10.32
CA THR A 33 3.41 -0.87 -9.74
C THR A 33 3.65 -1.11 -8.25
N LEU A 34 2.60 -1.41 -7.49
CA LEU A 34 2.71 -1.66 -6.04
C LEU A 34 3.44 -2.97 -5.76
N VAL A 35 3.13 -4.04 -6.49
CA VAL A 35 3.78 -5.34 -6.34
C VAL A 35 5.25 -5.30 -6.74
N GLU A 36 5.59 -4.62 -7.85
CA GLU A 36 6.98 -4.43 -8.26
C GLU A 36 7.78 -3.67 -7.21
N LYS A 37 7.22 -2.57 -6.66
CA LYS A 37 7.84 -1.82 -5.57
C LYS A 37 8.05 -2.67 -4.33
N ALA A 38 7.02 -3.38 -3.90
CA ALA A 38 7.08 -4.27 -2.73
C ALA A 38 8.19 -5.32 -2.89
N ARG A 39 8.24 -5.97 -4.06
CA ARG A 39 9.30 -6.94 -4.38
C ARG A 39 10.68 -6.31 -4.32
N THR A 40 10.87 -5.13 -4.92
CA THR A 40 12.17 -4.46 -4.88
C THR A 40 12.60 -4.08 -3.46
N MET A 41 11.68 -3.63 -2.61
CA MET A 41 12.00 -3.27 -1.22
C MET A 41 12.35 -4.49 -0.37
N LEU A 42 11.68 -5.63 -0.56
CA LEU A 42 12.00 -6.87 0.14
C LEU A 42 13.40 -7.39 -0.25
N ILE A 43 13.73 -7.35 -1.54
CA ILE A 43 15.05 -7.76 -2.04
C ILE A 43 16.13 -6.82 -1.50
N ASP A 44 15.91 -5.51 -1.56
CA ASP A 44 16.87 -4.49 -1.08
C ASP A 44 17.13 -4.60 0.43
N ALA A 45 16.07 -4.84 1.22
CA ALA A 45 16.18 -5.02 2.66
C ALA A 45 16.63 -6.42 3.10
N ASN A 46 16.79 -7.37 2.16
CA ASN A 46 17.07 -8.78 2.43
C ASN A 46 16.09 -9.41 3.44
N LEU A 47 14.79 -9.16 3.23
CA LEU A 47 13.70 -9.63 4.10
C LEU A 47 12.88 -10.75 3.45
N SER A 48 12.22 -11.57 4.29
CA SER A 48 11.37 -12.68 3.83
C SER A 48 10.21 -12.18 2.96
N PRO A 49 9.85 -12.89 1.86
CA PRO A 49 8.63 -12.66 1.11
C PRO A 49 7.34 -12.72 1.94
N ASP A 50 7.36 -13.31 3.15
CA ASP A 50 6.21 -13.35 4.04
C ASP A 50 5.76 -11.95 4.47
N LEU A 51 6.68 -10.99 4.50
CA LEU A 51 6.42 -9.56 4.79
C LEU A 51 5.86 -8.79 3.57
N TRP A 52 5.24 -9.49 2.62
CA TRP A 52 4.71 -8.85 1.40
C TRP A 52 3.62 -7.83 1.70
N ALA A 53 2.81 -8.04 2.74
CA ALA A 53 1.71 -7.14 3.08
C ALA A 53 2.26 -5.78 3.57
N GLU A 54 3.28 -5.81 4.41
CA GLU A 54 4.03 -4.68 4.94
C GLU A 54 4.77 -3.94 3.82
N ALA A 55 5.38 -4.70 2.90
CA ALA A 55 6.05 -4.14 1.74
C ALA A 55 5.06 -3.45 0.79
N VAL A 56 3.91 -4.06 0.48
CA VAL A 56 2.87 -3.43 -0.36
C VAL A 56 2.28 -2.20 0.34
N GLY A 57 2.04 -2.27 1.65
CA GLY A 57 1.60 -1.15 2.46
C GLY A 57 2.57 0.03 2.39
N THR A 58 3.86 -0.25 2.54
CA THR A 58 4.94 0.74 2.41
C THR A 58 5.01 1.31 0.99
N ALA A 59 4.86 0.47 -0.04
CA ALA A 59 4.87 0.90 -1.43
C ALA A 59 3.72 1.88 -1.72
N ASN A 60 2.53 1.59 -1.19
CA ASN A 60 1.36 2.47 -1.29
C ASN A 60 1.56 3.77 -0.51
N TYR A 61 2.11 3.69 0.71
CA TYR A 61 2.43 4.85 1.55
C TYR A 61 3.36 5.83 0.83
N LEU A 62 4.45 5.30 0.25
CA LEU A 62 5.40 6.06 -0.55
C LEU A 62 4.75 6.60 -1.81
N ARG A 63 4.00 5.78 -2.56
CA ARG A 63 3.36 6.22 -3.81
C ARG A 63 2.42 7.41 -3.61
N ASN A 64 1.69 7.44 -2.50
CA ASN A 64 0.79 8.57 -2.18
C ASN A 64 1.53 9.82 -1.69
N ARG A 65 2.81 9.69 -1.30
CA ARG A 65 3.66 10.78 -0.80
C ARG A 65 4.77 11.20 -1.77
N CYS A 66 4.94 10.46 -2.87
CA CYS A 66 5.84 10.82 -3.95
C CYS A 66 5.12 11.69 -5.00
N PRO A 67 5.78 12.74 -5.52
CA PRO A 67 5.23 13.51 -6.63
C PRO A 67 5.08 12.63 -7.86
N THR A 68 4.05 12.89 -8.66
CA THR A 68 3.85 12.19 -9.94
C THR A 68 3.88 13.18 -11.11
N LYS A 69 4.26 12.69 -12.29
CA LYS A 69 4.27 13.51 -13.52
C LYS A 69 2.89 14.10 -13.83
N ALA A 70 1.84 13.32 -13.58
CA ALA A 70 0.45 13.75 -13.82
C ALA A 70 0.03 14.94 -12.93
N LEU A 71 0.61 15.06 -11.73
CA LEU A 71 0.22 16.06 -10.72
C LEU A 71 1.20 17.24 -10.62
N ARG A 72 2.02 17.50 -11.65
CA ARG A 72 2.90 18.69 -11.72
C ARG A 72 3.74 18.93 -10.44
N LYS A 73 4.36 17.87 -9.92
CA LYS A 73 5.17 17.87 -8.68
C LYS A 73 4.39 17.94 -7.35
N VAL A 74 3.06 17.85 -7.38
CA VAL A 74 2.23 17.65 -6.19
C VAL A 74 2.05 16.15 -5.92
N THR A 75 1.93 15.76 -4.65
CA THR A 75 1.73 14.37 -4.26
C THR A 75 0.24 13.98 -4.37
N PRO A 76 -0.09 12.70 -4.67
CA PRO A 76 -1.48 12.25 -4.69
C PRO A 76 -2.20 12.49 -3.36
N GLY A 77 -1.54 12.23 -2.23
CA GLY A 77 -2.09 12.44 -0.89
C GLY A 77 -2.40 13.91 -0.60
N GLU A 78 -1.54 14.83 -1.04
CA GLU A 78 -1.79 16.27 -0.94
C GLU A 78 -2.96 16.71 -1.82
N THR A 79 -3.03 16.20 -3.05
CA THR A 79 -4.13 16.52 -3.97
C THR A 79 -5.47 16.04 -3.41
N TRP A 80 -5.49 14.87 -2.77
CA TRP A 80 -6.70 14.28 -2.19
C TRP A 80 -7.14 14.97 -0.88
N SER A 81 -6.19 15.25 0.02
CA SER A 81 -6.49 15.76 1.36
C SER A 81 -6.40 17.28 1.52
N GLY A 82 -5.80 17.97 0.54
CA GLY A 82 -5.44 19.38 0.62
C GLY A 82 -4.28 19.69 1.60
N ARG A 83 -3.66 18.66 2.18
CA ARG A 83 -2.59 18.80 3.19
C ARG A 83 -1.29 18.18 2.70
N LYS A 84 -0.18 18.90 2.85
CA LYS A 84 1.15 18.35 2.55
C LYS A 84 1.44 17.14 3.44
N PRO A 85 2.03 16.07 2.89
CA PRO A 85 2.36 14.90 3.70
C PRO A 85 3.46 15.24 4.71
N ASN A 86 3.24 14.87 5.97
CA ASN A 86 4.30 14.85 6.97
C ASN A 86 5.21 13.63 6.70
N LEU A 87 6.52 13.86 6.64
CA LEU A 87 7.54 12.85 6.36
C LEU A 87 8.48 12.60 7.56
N THR A 88 8.25 13.23 8.72
CA THR A 88 9.12 13.10 9.91
C THR A 88 9.30 11.65 10.35
N ASP A 89 8.23 10.85 10.24
CA ASP A 89 8.22 9.45 10.66
C ASP A 89 8.65 8.48 9.53
N LEU A 90 9.04 9.00 8.36
CA LEU A 90 9.46 8.14 7.26
C LEU A 90 10.82 7.51 7.58
N LYS A 91 10.87 6.18 7.57
CA LYS A 91 12.08 5.37 7.74
C LYS A 91 12.34 4.51 6.52
N VAL A 92 13.59 4.07 6.37
CA VAL A 92 13.97 3.09 5.34
C VAL A 92 13.25 1.77 5.65
N PHE A 93 12.67 1.14 4.62
CA PHE A 93 12.04 -0.16 4.78
C PHE A 93 13.07 -1.19 5.22
N GLY A 94 12.74 -2.00 6.23
CA GLY A 94 13.68 -2.95 6.84
C GLY A 94 14.69 -2.34 7.81
N CYS A 95 14.51 -1.09 8.25
CA CYS A 95 15.30 -0.55 9.34
C CYS A 95 15.02 -1.32 10.66
N LEU A 96 15.99 -1.31 11.58
CA LEU A 96 15.81 -1.87 12.91
C LEU A 96 14.58 -1.24 13.61
N ALA A 97 13.67 -2.09 14.05
CA ALA A 97 12.49 -1.71 14.82
C ALA A 97 12.50 -2.48 16.15
N MET A 98 12.04 -1.82 17.21
CA MET A 98 11.89 -2.42 18.53
C MET A 98 10.40 -2.56 18.83
N VAL A 99 9.96 -3.77 19.16
CA VAL A 99 8.60 -4.03 19.63
C VAL A 99 8.64 -4.24 21.14
N HIS A 100 7.71 -3.61 21.86
CA HIS A 100 7.56 -3.85 23.29
C HIS A 100 6.73 -5.13 23.47
N VAL A 101 7.40 -6.24 23.79
CA VAL A 101 6.74 -7.51 24.11
C VAL A 101 6.41 -7.53 25.60
N PRO A 102 5.12 -7.64 26.00
CA PRO A 102 4.77 -7.90 27.39
C PRO A 102 5.47 -9.17 27.89
N VAL A 103 5.87 -9.19 29.17
CA VAL A 103 6.68 -10.28 29.76
C VAL A 103 6.02 -11.66 29.58
N ASP A 104 4.69 -11.71 29.46
CA ASP A 104 3.92 -12.95 29.33
C ASP A 104 3.97 -13.59 27.93
N ASP A 105 4.36 -12.85 26.88
CA ASP A 105 4.32 -13.29 25.47
C ASP A 105 5.69 -13.62 24.86
N VAL A 106 6.76 -13.56 25.66
CA VAL A 106 8.16 -13.68 25.18
C VAL A 106 8.44 -15.04 24.50
N LEU A 107 7.71 -16.10 24.85
CA LEU A 107 7.87 -17.43 24.24
C LEU A 107 7.28 -17.53 22.81
N LEU A 108 6.36 -16.64 22.43
CA LEU A 108 5.72 -16.67 21.11
C LEU A 108 6.54 -15.88 20.07
N ALA A 109 7.17 -14.78 20.48
CA ALA A 109 7.89 -13.85 19.59
C ALA A 109 9.24 -14.38 19.05
N CYS A 110 9.73 -15.54 19.51
CA CYS A 110 10.95 -16.17 18.99
C CYS A 110 10.69 -17.18 17.87
N VAL A 111 9.43 -17.42 17.51
CA VAL A 111 9.01 -18.44 16.52
C VAL A 111 8.48 -17.83 15.22
N ASP A 112 8.19 -16.53 15.22
CA ASP A 112 7.77 -15.72 14.06
C ASP A 112 8.91 -14.78 13.60
#